data_AF-A0A847CDD4-F1
#
_entry.id   AF-A0A847CDD4-F1
#
_cell.length_a   1.000
_cell.length_b   1.000
_cell.length_c   1.000
_cell.angle_alpha   90.00
_cell.angle_beta   90.00
_cell.angle_gamma   90.00
#
_symmetry.space_group_name_H-M   'P 1'
#
loop_
_entity.id
_entity.type
_entity.pdbx_description
1 polymer ?
#
loop_
_entity_poly.entity_id
_entity_poly.type
_entity_poly.pdbx_seq_one_letter_code
_entity_poly.pdbx_strand_id
1 'polypeptide(L)'
;KIGVNGATNCVVEFTGPIIDNFGMEERMTLCNMAVEAGGTSGICYPDMKTVEYLWEFIKNDYSSKEDALKDYSKWRSDDDAVFEKVYTLDLSTLEPVCTFGYKPDQVKKVSEMAGTKVDQVYIGSCTNGRISDLRIAANILKGHHLADGVRGIVSPATPKIYKMAVQEGIIDIFLDAGFCVTNPTCGACLGMSNGVVAEGEVCASTTNRNFNGRMGKGGMVHLMSPATAAATAIKGCITNSILYK
;
A
#
# COMPACT_ATOMS: atom_id res chain seq x y z
N LYS A 1 2.87 -11.96 -12.02
CA LYS A 1 2.17 -12.86 -12.98
C LYS A 1 1.74 -12.13 -14.26
N ILE A 2 1.00 -11.02 -14.15
CA ILE A 2 0.41 -10.34 -15.33
C ILE A 2 1.35 -9.33 -16.02
N GLY A 3 2.35 -8.76 -15.30
CA GLY A 3 3.29 -7.78 -15.87
C GLY A 3 2.69 -6.40 -16.10
N VAL A 4 3.51 -5.42 -16.51
CA VAL A 4 3.09 -4.00 -16.66
C VAL A 4 2.05 -3.73 -17.75
N ASN A 5 1.86 -4.65 -18.70
CA ASN A 5 0.87 -4.54 -19.79
C ASN A 5 -0.15 -5.70 -19.75
N GLY A 6 -0.24 -6.42 -18.62
CA GLY A 6 -1.05 -7.63 -18.51
C GLY A 6 -2.56 -7.41 -18.60
N ALA A 7 -3.01 -6.18 -18.35
CA ALA A 7 -4.42 -5.78 -18.30
C ALA A 7 -4.72 -4.56 -19.19
N THR A 8 -3.87 -4.23 -20.16
CA THR A 8 -4.08 -3.10 -21.07
C THR A 8 -5.44 -3.20 -21.77
N ASN A 9 -6.21 -2.10 -21.74
CA ASN A 9 -7.58 -1.99 -22.26
C ASN A 9 -8.61 -2.89 -21.56
N CYS A 10 -8.30 -3.44 -20.39
CA CYS A 10 -9.20 -4.26 -19.59
C CYS A 10 -9.50 -3.60 -18.24
N VAL A 11 -10.64 -3.97 -17.64
CA VAL A 11 -10.91 -3.76 -16.22
C VAL A 11 -10.46 -5.01 -15.46
N VAL A 12 -9.78 -4.82 -14.33
CA VAL A 12 -9.34 -5.91 -13.46
C VAL A 12 -10.35 -6.09 -12.35
N GLU A 13 -10.98 -7.26 -12.30
CA GLU A 13 -11.88 -7.64 -11.22
C GLU A 13 -11.12 -8.53 -10.21
N PHE A 14 -11.20 -8.17 -8.93
CA PHE A 14 -10.63 -8.95 -7.83
C PHE A 14 -11.74 -9.63 -7.04
N THR A 15 -11.71 -10.96 -7.00
CA THR A 15 -12.71 -11.79 -6.34
C THR A 15 -12.07 -12.99 -5.63
N GLY A 16 -12.83 -13.64 -4.76
CA GLY A 16 -12.45 -14.86 -4.05
C GLY A 16 -12.40 -14.69 -2.53
N PRO A 17 -12.26 -15.81 -1.79
CA PRO A 17 -12.48 -15.86 -0.34
C PRO A 17 -11.53 -14.95 0.46
N ILE A 18 -10.34 -14.66 -0.07
CA ILE A 18 -9.39 -13.73 0.57
C ILE A 18 -9.92 -12.29 0.44
N ILE A 19 -10.41 -11.90 -0.73
CA ILE A 19 -10.95 -10.56 -1.01
C ILE A 19 -12.25 -10.30 -0.25
N ASP A 20 -13.09 -11.33 -0.11
CA ASP A 20 -14.31 -11.28 0.70
C ASP A 20 -13.98 -10.98 2.18
N ASN A 21 -12.83 -11.45 2.67
CA ASN A 21 -12.35 -11.20 4.02
C ASN A 21 -11.66 -9.84 4.20
N PHE A 22 -11.23 -9.18 3.13
CA PHE A 22 -10.62 -7.85 3.22
C PHE A 22 -11.60 -6.77 3.67
N GLY A 23 -11.10 -5.78 4.40
CA GLY A 23 -11.77 -4.51 4.60
C GLY A 23 -11.59 -3.59 3.38
N MET A 24 -12.10 -2.37 3.48
CA MET A 24 -12.00 -1.42 2.38
C MET A 24 -10.57 -0.93 2.14
N GLU A 25 -9.74 -0.84 3.18
CA GLU A 25 -8.37 -0.32 3.05
C GLU A 25 -7.46 -1.28 2.27
N GLU A 26 -7.61 -2.60 2.44
CA GLU A 26 -6.88 -3.60 1.65
C GLU A 26 -7.41 -3.69 0.22
N ARG A 27 -8.73 -3.60 0.02
CA ARG A 27 -9.33 -3.54 -1.32
C ARG A 27 -8.85 -2.32 -2.11
N MET A 28 -8.74 -1.17 -1.47
CA MET A 28 -8.19 0.05 -2.07
C MET A 28 -6.74 -0.15 -2.52
N THR A 29 -5.91 -0.86 -1.75
CA THR A 29 -4.53 -1.22 -2.15
C THR A 29 -4.52 -2.00 -3.46
N LEU A 30 -5.36 -3.04 -3.58
CA LEU A 30 -5.44 -3.86 -4.80
C LEU A 30 -5.93 -3.05 -6.00
N CYS A 31 -7.06 -2.35 -5.87
CA CYS A 31 -7.62 -1.56 -6.95
C CYS A 31 -6.68 -0.43 -7.39
N ASN A 32 -5.95 0.19 -6.46
CA ASN A 32 -4.96 1.22 -6.76
C ASN A 32 -3.83 0.72 -7.68
N MET A 33 -3.44 -0.55 -7.55
CA MET A 33 -2.35 -1.13 -8.33
C MET A 33 -2.79 -1.71 -9.68
N ALA A 34 -4.09 -1.75 -10.01
CA ALA A 34 -4.58 -2.26 -11.29
C ALA A 34 -3.98 -1.52 -12.50
N VAL A 35 -3.79 -0.20 -12.37
CA VAL A 35 -3.17 0.63 -13.42
C VAL A 35 -1.69 0.29 -13.67
N GLU A 36 -0.99 -0.26 -12.67
CA GLU A 36 0.42 -0.65 -12.83
C GLU A 36 0.58 -1.91 -13.69
N ALA A 37 -0.52 -2.63 -13.96
CA ALA A 37 -0.60 -3.68 -14.96
C ALA A 37 -1.21 -3.21 -16.30
N GLY A 38 -1.41 -1.90 -16.46
CA GLY A 38 -2.05 -1.29 -17.63
C GLY A 38 -3.58 -1.32 -17.60
N GLY A 39 -4.19 -1.77 -16.49
CA GLY A 39 -5.64 -1.82 -16.35
C GLY A 39 -6.30 -0.45 -16.37
N THR A 40 -7.45 -0.36 -17.03
CA THR A 40 -8.29 0.84 -17.04
C THR A 40 -8.84 1.16 -15.66
N SER A 41 -9.20 0.12 -14.89
CA SER A 41 -9.71 0.22 -13.52
C SER A 41 -9.50 -1.10 -12.78
N GLY A 42 -9.50 -1.05 -11.45
CA GLY A 42 -9.54 -2.21 -10.57
C GLY A 42 -10.83 -2.20 -9.74
N ILE A 43 -11.55 -3.32 -9.67
CA ILE A 43 -12.85 -3.40 -9.00
C ILE A 43 -12.84 -4.58 -8.02
N CYS A 44 -13.34 -4.32 -6.80
CA CYS A 44 -13.78 -5.34 -5.85
C CYS A 44 -15.28 -5.17 -5.65
N TYR A 45 -16.01 -6.28 -5.50
CA TYR A 45 -17.45 -6.20 -5.32
C TYR A 45 -17.87 -5.46 -4.06
N PRO A 46 -18.97 -4.70 -4.12
CA PRO A 46 -19.54 -4.13 -2.92
C PRO A 46 -20.17 -5.22 -2.05
N ASP A 47 -19.97 -5.11 -0.76
CA ASP A 47 -20.59 -5.94 0.27
C ASP A 47 -20.91 -5.10 1.51
N MET A 48 -21.26 -5.75 2.62
CA MET A 48 -21.58 -5.03 3.85
C MET A 48 -20.40 -4.17 4.35
N LYS A 49 -19.15 -4.59 4.15
CA LYS A 49 -17.97 -3.77 4.54
C LYS A 49 -17.88 -2.50 3.71
N THR A 50 -18.23 -2.58 2.43
CA THR A 50 -18.34 -1.40 1.56
C THR A 50 -19.45 -0.47 2.05
N VAL A 51 -20.63 -1.01 2.36
CA VAL A 51 -21.76 -0.22 2.89
C VAL A 51 -21.40 0.44 4.22
N GLU A 52 -20.79 -0.29 5.14
CA GLU A 52 -20.36 0.23 6.45
C GLU A 52 -19.34 1.35 6.30
N TYR A 53 -18.36 1.19 5.41
CA TYR A 53 -17.36 2.22 5.14
C TYR A 53 -17.98 3.49 4.55
N LEU A 54 -18.97 3.33 3.67
CA LEU A 54 -19.65 4.43 3.00
C LEU A 54 -20.80 5.03 3.82
N TRP A 55 -21.22 4.38 4.91
CA TRP A 55 -22.47 4.70 5.60
C TRP A 55 -22.60 6.17 5.98
N GLU A 56 -21.54 6.78 6.51
CA GLU A 56 -21.57 8.21 6.88
C GLU A 56 -21.87 9.15 5.70
N PHE A 57 -21.60 8.72 4.47
CA PHE A 57 -21.82 9.48 3.25
C PHE A 57 -23.18 9.17 2.60
N ILE A 58 -23.71 7.96 2.78
CA ILE A 58 -24.91 7.47 2.08
C ILE A 58 -26.13 7.28 2.99
N LYS A 59 -26.01 7.49 4.30
CA LYS A 59 -27.09 7.27 5.29
C LYS A 59 -28.35 8.11 5.07
N ASN A 60 -28.27 9.16 4.26
CA ASN A 60 -29.43 9.99 3.90
C ASN A 60 -30.12 9.50 2.61
N ASP A 61 -29.46 8.63 1.84
CA ASP A 61 -29.96 8.10 0.57
C ASP A 61 -30.71 6.76 0.77
N TYR A 62 -30.51 6.10 1.91
CA TYR A 62 -31.06 4.78 2.24
C TYR A 62 -31.66 4.75 3.64
N SER A 63 -32.78 4.05 3.81
CA SER A 63 -33.45 3.86 5.12
C SER A 63 -32.66 2.97 6.09
N SER A 64 -31.86 2.06 5.56
CA SER A 64 -31.04 1.13 6.34
C SER A 64 -29.79 0.71 5.57
N LYS A 65 -28.81 0.11 6.27
CA LYS A 65 -27.63 -0.48 5.63
C LYS A 65 -28.01 -1.69 4.77
N GLU A 66 -29.05 -2.42 5.16
CA GLU A 66 -29.59 -3.56 4.43
C GLU A 66 -30.17 -3.12 3.08
N ASP A 67 -30.86 -1.98 3.04
CA ASP A 67 -31.37 -1.39 1.79
C ASP A 67 -30.23 -0.96 0.86
N ALA A 68 -29.20 -0.29 1.42
CA ALA A 68 -27.99 0.07 0.67
C ALA A 68 -27.26 -1.17 0.14
N LEU A 69 -27.13 -2.22 0.96
CA LEU A 69 -26.53 -3.48 0.55
C LEU A 69 -27.32 -4.14 -0.59
N LYS A 70 -28.64 -4.19 -0.49
CA LYS A 70 -29.49 -4.75 -1.54
C LYS A 70 -29.34 -4.01 -2.86
N ASP A 71 -29.21 -2.69 -2.82
CA ASP A 71 -29.00 -1.89 -4.02
C ASP A 71 -27.61 -2.11 -4.60
N TYR A 72 -26.56 -2.03 -3.77
CA TYR A 72 -25.19 -2.22 -4.22
C TYR A 72 -24.88 -3.64 -4.68
N SER A 73 -25.54 -4.65 -4.11
CA SER A 73 -25.36 -6.06 -4.51
C SER A 73 -25.81 -6.36 -5.94
N LYS A 74 -26.54 -5.45 -6.59
CA LYS A 74 -26.88 -5.55 -8.02
C LYS A 74 -25.67 -5.35 -8.93
N TRP A 75 -24.63 -4.66 -8.44
CA TRP A 75 -23.43 -4.35 -9.21
C TRP A 75 -22.36 -5.41 -9.01
N ARG A 76 -22.69 -6.66 -9.37
CA ARG A 76 -21.77 -7.79 -9.42
C ARG A 76 -21.85 -8.43 -10.80
N SER A 77 -20.77 -9.08 -11.23
CA SER A 77 -20.79 -9.80 -12.50
C SER A 77 -21.73 -11.01 -12.37
N ASP A 78 -22.47 -11.29 -13.43
CA ASP A 78 -23.36 -12.45 -13.50
C ASP A 78 -22.55 -13.76 -13.46
N ASP A 79 -23.18 -14.86 -13.01
CA ASP A 79 -22.52 -16.16 -12.89
C ASP A 79 -21.98 -16.70 -14.25
N ASP A 80 -22.56 -16.24 -15.36
CA ASP A 80 -22.16 -16.57 -16.73
C ASP A 80 -21.36 -15.47 -17.43
N ALA A 81 -20.88 -14.46 -16.68
CA ALA A 81 -20.05 -13.40 -17.23
C ALA A 81 -18.78 -13.95 -17.90
N VAL A 82 -18.50 -13.48 -19.12
CA VAL A 82 -17.32 -13.89 -19.89
C VAL A 82 -16.17 -12.92 -19.65
N PHE A 83 -15.04 -13.45 -19.19
CA PHE A 83 -13.81 -12.69 -18.96
C PHE A 83 -12.79 -12.97 -20.06
N GLU A 84 -12.12 -11.92 -20.53
CA GLU A 84 -11.00 -12.02 -21.48
C GLU A 84 -9.92 -12.99 -20.98
N LYS A 85 -9.57 -12.91 -19.69
CA LYS A 85 -8.62 -13.81 -19.00
C LYS A 85 -9.01 -13.98 -17.54
N VAL A 86 -8.87 -15.20 -17.02
CA VAL A 86 -9.08 -15.52 -15.60
C VAL A 86 -7.79 -16.05 -15.00
N TYR A 87 -7.37 -15.49 -13.87
CA TYR A 87 -6.20 -15.95 -13.13
C TYR A 87 -6.59 -16.42 -11.73
N THR A 88 -6.45 -17.70 -11.46
CA THR A 88 -6.52 -18.25 -10.10
C THR A 88 -5.14 -18.19 -9.46
N LEU A 89 -5.06 -17.64 -8.25
CA LEU A 89 -3.83 -17.49 -7.47
C LEU A 89 -3.99 -18.24 -6.15
N ASP A 90 -3.16 -19.25 -5.93
CA ASP A 90 -2.97 -19.82 -4.60
C ASP A 90 -1.96 -18.96 -3.82
N LEU A 91 -2.42 -18.40 -2.70
CA LEU A 91 -1.61 -17.52 -1.85
C LEU A 91 -1.15 -18.23 -0.56
N SER A 92 -1.36 -19.54 -0.43
CA SER A 92 -0.95 -20.32 0.75
C SER A 92 0.56 -20.29 1.02
N THR A 93 1.36 -20.06 -0.02
CA THR A 93 2.82 -19.93 0.05
C THR A 93 3.28 -18.50 -0.23
N LEU A 94 2.39 -17.51 -0.17
CA LEU A 94 2.77 -16.11 -0.38
C LEU A 94 3.61 -15.63 0.82
N GLU A 95 4.84 -15.22 0.52
CA GLU A 95 5.75 -14.58 1.47
C GLU A 95 5.86 -13.09 1.12
N PRO A 96 6.30 -12.22 2.05
CA PRO A 96 6.56 -10.82 1.76
C PRO A 96 7.52 -10.62 0.59
N VAL A 97 7.15 -9.70 -0.30
CA VAL A 97 7.89 -9.38 -1.51
C VAL A 97 8.29 -7.90 -1.55
N CYS A 98 9.32 -7.61 -2.33
CA CYS A 98 9.66 -6.25 -2.71
C CYS A 98 10.02 -6.17 -4.19
N THR A 99 9.94 -4.97 -4.77
CA THR A 99 10.40 -4.77 -6.15
C THR A 99 11.92 -4.61 -6.21
N PHE A 100 12.49 -4.85 -7.39
CA PHE A 100 13.86 -4.51 -7.75
C PHE A 100 13.87 -3.83 -9.13
N GLY A 101 14.96 -3.15 -9.48
CA GLY A 101 15.02 -2.41 -10.74
C GLY A 101 13.98 -1.28 -10.79
N TYR A 102 13.40 -1.04 -11.96
CA TYR A 102 12.65 0.18 -12.25
C TYR A 102 11.23 -0.07 -12.77
N LYS A 103 10.68 -1.26 -12.51
CA LYS A 103 9.31 -1.60 -12.90
C LYS A 103 8.56 -2.28 -11.75
N PRO A 104 7.26 -1.98 -11.57
CA PRO A 104 6.45 -2.61 -10.53
C PRO A 104 6.28 -4.12 -10.67
N ASP A 105 6.47 -4.68 -11.87
CA ASP A 105 6.38 -6.12 -12.12
C ASP A 105 7.67 -6.89 -11.86
N GLN A 106 8.78 -6.20 -11.57
CA GLN A 106 10.05 -6.79 -11.18
C GLN A 106 10.04 -7.05 -9.67
N VAL A 107 9.54 -8.23 -9.28
CA VAL A 107 9.32 -8.61 -7.87
C VAL A 107 10.23 -9.76 -7.46
N LYS A 108 10.78 -9.69 -6.24
CA LYS A 108 11.50 -10.77 -5.55
C LYS A 108 10.94 -10.96 -4.15
N LYS A 109 11.19 -12.11 -3.54
CA LYS A 109 10.94 -12.28 -2.11
C LYS A 109 11.84 -11.33 -1.33
N VAL A 110 11.34 -10.83 -0.20
CA VAL A 110 12.15 -10.01 0.71
C VAL A 110 13.39 -10.77 1.19
N SER A 111 13.28 -12.09 1.39
CA SER A 111 14.40 -12.96 1.75
C SER A 111 15.53 -12.98 0.73
N GLU A 112 15.24 -12.81 -0.57
CA GLU A 112 16.24 -12.73 -1.65
C GLU A 112 16.93 -11.37 -1.72
N MET A 113 16.30 -10.33 -1.18
CA MET A 113 16.82 -8.97 -1.13
C MET A 113 17.39 -8.62 0.24
N ALA A 114 17.37 -9.56 1.18
CA ALA A 114 17.76 -9.34 2.57
C ALA A 114 19.20 -8.81 2.66
N GLY A 115 19.42 -7.77 3.47
CA GLY A 115 20.74 -7.14 3.62
C GLY A 115 21.06 -6.04 2.60
N THR A 116 20.20 -5.81 1.60
CA THR A 116 20.34 -4.66 0.69
C THR A 116 20.21 -3.36 1.48
N LYS A 117 21.27 -2.54 1.51
CA LYS A 117 21.29 -1.28 2.26
C LYS A 117 20.19 -0.33 1.76
N VAL A 118 19.59 0.41 2.69
CA VAL A 118 18.70 1.54 2.38
C VAL A 118 19.23 2.82 2.99
N ASP A 119 19.00 3.95 2.33
CA ASP A 119 19.35 5.29 2.83
C ASP A 119 18.09 6.07 3.25
N GLN A 120 16.93 5.70 2.70
CA GLN A 120 15.65 6.32 3.03
C GLN A 120 14.52 5.28 3.13
N VAL A 121 13.58 5.50 4.05
CA VAL A 121 12.31 4.78 4.14
C VAL A 121 11.16 5.77 4.03
N TYR A 122 10.20 5.47 3.17
CA TYR A 122 8.97 6.25 3.02
C TYR A 122 7.74 5.38 3.26
N ILE A 123 6.98 5.72 4.30
CA ILE A 123 5.71 5.08 4.66
C ILE A 123 4.57 6.08 4.48
N GLY A 124 3.53 5.68 3.75
CA GLY A 124 2.32 6.47 3.62
C GLY A 124 2.16 7.10 2.25
N SER A 125 1.26 6.54 1.47
CA SER A 125 0.89 6.96 0.12
C SER A 125 -0.60 6.74 -0.09
N CYS A 126 -1.13 7.02 -1.30
CA CYS A 126 -2.48 6.57 -1.64
C CYS A 126 -2.62 5.03 -1.64
N THR A 127 -1.52 4.31 -1.77
CA THR A 127 -1.48 2.85 -1.74
C THR A 127 -1.44 2.31 -0.32
N ASN A 128 -0.70 2.93 0.61
CA ASN A 128 -0.52 2.40 1.97
C ASN A 128 -0.28 3.50 3.04
N GLY A 129 -1.14 4.50 3.11
CA GLY A 129 -1.07 5.57 4.12
C GLY A 129 -2.33 5.70 4.98
N ARG A 130 -3.19 4.68 4.98
CA ARG A 130 -4.42 4.68 5.77
C ARG A 130 -4.14 4.27 7.22
N ILE A 131 -5.16 4.30 8.07
CA ILE A 131 -4.93 4.10 9.50
C ILE A 131 -4.45 2.67 9.81
N SER A 132 -4.93 1.66 9.09
CA SER A 132 -4.44 0.28 9.26
C SER A 132 -2.96 0.15 8.92
N ASP A 133 -2.50 0.77 7.82
CA ASP A 133 -1.11 0.79 7.41
C ASP A 133 -0.20 1.42 8.48
N LEU A 134 -0.62 2.57 9.01
CA LEU A 134 0.13 3.29 10.04
C LEU A 134 0.18 2.51 11.36
N ARG A 135 -0.91 1.84 11.75
CA ARG A 135 -0.95 0.97 12.94
C ARG A 135 0.01 -0.20 12.81
N ILE A 136 0.06 -0.86 11.65
CA ILE A 136 0.98 -1.97 11.37
C ILE A 136 2.43 -1.49 11.51
N ALA A 137 2.78 -0.37 10.88
CA ALA A 137 4.13 0.18 10.95
C ALA A 137 4.47 0.61 12.39
N ALA A 138 3.59 1.32 13.09
CA ALA A 138 3.81 1.77 14.45
C ALA A 138 3.98 0.61 15.45
N ASN A 139 3.25 -0.49 15.27
CA ASN A 139 3.42 -1.70 16.10
C ASN A 139 4.84 -2.26 16.02
N ILE A 140 5.49 -2.14 14.84
CA ILE A 140 6.86 -2.59 14.63
C ILE A 140 7.87 -1.54 15.15
N LEU A 141 7.58 -0.25 14.92
CA LEU A 141 8.48 0.85 15.28
C LEU A 141 8.52 1.16 16.78
N LYS A 142 7.47 0.81 17.54
CA LYS A 142 7.37 1.14 18.96
C LYS A 142 8.58 0.64 19.74
N GLY A 143 9.25 1.56 20.45
CA GLY A 143 10.43 1.27 21.26
C GLY A 143 11.74 1.06 20.47
N HIS A 144 11.73 1.32 19.16
CA HIS A 144 12.89 1.23 18.28
C HIS A 144 13.21 2.59 17.67
N HIS A 145 14.43 2.73 17.14
CA HIS A 145 14.85 3.89 16.37
C HIS A 145 15.27 3.48 14.97
N LEU A 146 15.28 4.43 14.04
CA LEU A 146 15.89 4.27 12.72
C LEU A 146 17.35 3.87 12.86
N ALA A 147 17.82 3.01 11.94
CA ALA A 147 19.24 2.70 11.83
C ALA A 147 20.07 3.93 11.48
N ASP A 148 21.33 3.95 11.92
CA ASP A 148 22.25 5.06 11.64
C ASP A 148 22.37 5.33 10.14
N GLY A 149 22.19 6.59 9.75
CA GLY A 149 22.26 7.04 8.36
C GLY A 149 20.99 6.81 7.54
N VAL A 150 19.94 6.21 8.09
CA VAL A 150 18.64 6.05 7.42
C VAL A 150 17.73 7.24 7.71
N ARG A 151 17.12 7.80 6.66
CA ARG A 151 16.09 8.83 6.77
C ARG A 151 14.70 8.20 6.72
N GLY A 152 13.88 8.43 7.75
CA GLY A 152 12.49 7.98 7.77
C GLY A 152 11.53 9.12 7.46
N ILE A 153 10.57 8.89 6.56
CA ILE A 153 9.50 9.84 6.25
C ILE A 153 8.16 9.12 6.36
N VAL A 154 7.22 9.71 7.09
CA VAL A 154 5.84 9.20 7.16
C VAL A 154 4.84 10.27 6.72
N SER A 155 3.90 9.89 5.84
CA SER A 155 2.82 10.77 5.37
C SER A 155 1.45 10.08 5.48
N PRO A 156 0.63 10.43 6.48
CA PRO A 156 -0.75 9.94 6.56
C PRO A 156 -1.55 10.33 5.30
N ALA A 157 -2.37 9.43 4.77
CA ALA A 157 -2.98 9.60 3.45
C ALA A 157 -3.94 10.79 3.35
N THR A 158 -4.61 11.16 4.45
CA THR A 158 -5.55 12.29 4.48
C THR A 158 -5.51 13.02 5.83
N PRO A 159 -6.02 14.26 5.92
CA PRO A 159 -6.14 14.97 7.20
C PRO A 159 -6.95 14.22 8.25
N LYS A 160 -7.99 13.48 7.84
CA LYS A 160 -8.78 12.62 8.73
C LYS A 160 -7.92 11.52 9.35
N ILE A 161 -7.15 10.82 8.51
CA ILE A 161 -6.25 9.75 8.97
C ILE A 161 -5.13 10.31 9.84
N TYR A 162 -4.55 11.47 9.47
CA TYR A 162 -3.57 12.15 10.31
C TYR A 162 -4.15 12.42 11.70
N LYS A 163 -5.34 13.03 11.77
CA LYS A 163 -6.00 13.33 13.05
C LYS A 163 -6.23 12.08 13.89
N MET A 164 -6.69 10.98 13.28
CA MET A 164 -6.85 9.69 13.96
C MET A 164 -5.51 9.17 14.49
N ALA A 165 -4.45 9.22 13.68
CA ALA A 165 -3.13 8.77 14.09
C ALA A 165 -2.56 9.60 15.26
N VAL A 166 -2.83 10.90 15.31
CA VAL A 166 -2.49 11.73 16.48
C VAL A 166 -3.27 11.29 17.71
N GLN A 167 -4.58 11.10 17.58
CA GLN A 167 -5.45 10.69 18.69
C GLN A 167 -5.09 9.31 19.25
N GLU A 168 -4.57 8.40 18.41
CA GLU A 168 -4.12 7.07 18.79
C GLU A 168 -2.67 7.03 19.30
N GLY A 169 -1.96 8.17 19.35
CA GLY A 169 -0.55 8.24 19.74
C GLY A 169 0.41 7.59 18.72
N ILE A 170 -0.07 7.29 17.51
CA ILE A 170 0.73 6.68 16.45
C ILE A 170 1.79 7.66 15.94
N ILE A 171 1.43 8.94 15.82
CA ILE A 171 2.38 9.96 15.37
C ILE A 171 3.57 10.09 16.33
N ASP A 172 3.34 10.01 17.63
CA ASP A 172 4.41 10.06 18.64
C ASP A 172 5.37 8.87 18.48
N ILE A 173 4.84 7.67 18.21
CA ILE A 173 5.68 6.49 17.93
C ILE A 173 6.60 6.71 16.72
N PHE A 174 6.09 7.32 15.65
CA PHE A 174 6.91 7.64 14.47
C PHE A 174 7.99 8.68 14.80
N LEU A 175 7.64 9.74 15.54
CA LEU A 175 8.57 10.77 15.96
C LEU A 175 9.67 10.21 16.87
N ASP A 176 9.29 9.41 17.87
CA ASP A 176 10.20 8.73 18.79
C ASP A 176 11.16 7.81 18.03
N ALA A 177 10.67 7.09 17.01
CA ALA A 177 11.51 6.26 16.16
C ALA A 177 12.48 7.07 15.28
N GLY A 178 12.27 8.37 15.12
CA GLY A 178 13.12 9.28 14.32
C GLY A 178 12.58 9.59 12.93
N PHE A 179 11.32 9.27 12.62
CA PHE A 179 10.71 9.65 11.34
C PHE A 179 10.36 11.14 11.31
N CYS A 180 10.55 11.76 10.15
CA CYS A 180 9.92 13.03 9.83
C CYS A 180 8.45 12.79 9.44
N VAL A 181 7.53 13.27 10.27
CA VAL A 181 6.10 13.24 9.98
C VAL A 181 5.74 14.43 9.10
N THR A 182 5.12 14.18 7.95
CA THR A 182 4.71 15.22 7.01
C THR A 182 3.22 15.41 7.03
N ASN A 183 2.76 16.61 6.64
CA ASN A 183 1.35 16.82 6.31
C ASN A 183 0.90 15.80 5.22
N PRO A 184 -0.40 15.47 5.15
CA PRO A 184 -0.92 14.58 4.12
C PRO A 184 -0.60 15.09 2.72
N THR A 185 0.25 14.38 1.99
CA THR A 185 0.69 14.76 0.64
C THR A 185 1.21 13.57 -0.14
N CYS A 186 1.06 13.61 -1.46
CA CYS A 186 1.74 12.68 -2.37
C CYS A 186 3.18 13.14 -2.70
N GLY A 187 3.68 14.22 -2.10
CA GLY A 187 4.96 14.87 -2.42
C GLY A 187 6.14 13.90 -2.55
N ALA A 188 6.35 13.06 -1.53
CA ALA A 188 7.47 12.12 -1.50
C ALA A 188 7.30 10.96 -2.49
N CYS A 189 6.07 10.60 -2.88
CA CYS A 189 5.79 9.58 -3.90
C CYS A 189 6.35 9.97 -5.30
N LEU A 190 6.58 11.26 -5.52
CA LEU A 190 7.05 11.85 -6.78
C LEU A 190 8.38 12.60 -6.64
N GLY A 191 8.99 12.62 -5.45
CA GLY A 191 10.18 13.42 -5.18
C GLY A 191 9.96 14.92 -5.43
N MET A 192 8.78 15.45 -5.11
CA MET A 192 8.45 16.88 -5.32
C MET A 192 8.91 17.73 -4.12
N SER A 193 8.07 17.84 -3.09
CA SER A 193 8.28 18.76 -1.97
C SER A 193 9.12 18.19 -0.82
N ASN A 194 9.28 16.87 -0.79
CA ASN A 194 10.02 16.13 0.24
C ASN A 194 10.41 14.74 -0.29
N GLY A 195 11.23 14.02 0.48
CA GLY A 195 11.59 12.63 0.19
C GLY A 195 12.35 12.41 -1.11
N VAL A 196 13.05 13.43 -1.61
CA VAL A 196 13.91 13.32 -2.80
C VAL A 196 15.02 12.32 -2.52
N VAL A 197 15.20 11.36 -3.42
CA VAL A 197 16.26 10.34 -3.38
C VAL A 197 17.39 10.79 -4.30
N ALA A 198 18.59 10.93 -3.76
CA ALA A 198 19.76 11.36 -4.51
C ALA A 198 20.31 10.22 -5.39
N GLU A 199 21.25 10.57 -6.28
CA GLU A 199 21.93 9.61 -7.13
C GLU A 199 22.69 8.57 -6.28
N GLY A 200 22.46 7.29 -6.56
CA GLY A 200 23.06 6.17 -5.83
C GLY A 200 22.38 5.81 -4.51
N GLU A 201 21.42 6.61 -4.03
CA GLU A 201 20.66 6.28 -2.82
C GLU A 201 19.55 5.27 -3.10
N VAL A 202 19.22 4.49 -2.07
CA VAL A 202 18.16 3.48 -2.10
C VAL A 202 17.04 3.84 -1.15
N CYS A 203 15.80 3.88 -1.66
CA CYS A 203 14.60 4.09 -0.87
C CYS A 203 13.73 2.83 -0.78
N ALA A 204 13.42 2.39 0.43
CA ALA A 204 12.33 1.45 0.70
C ALA A 204 11.01 2.21 0.84
N SER A 205 10.01 1.89 0.02
CA SER A 205 8.81 2.71 -0.10
C SER A 205 7.52 1.89 -0.08
N THR A 206 6.48 2.44 0.54
CA THR A 206 5.10 1.90 0.50
C THR A 206 4.24 2.59 -0.56
N THR A 207 4.86 3.03 -1.66
CA THR A 207 4.16 3.54 -2.85
C THR A 207 3.91 2.41 -3.84
N ASN A 208 3.26 2.71 -4.95
CA ASN A 208 2.97 1.77 -6.03
C ASN A 208 3.90 1.90 -7.25
N ARG A 209 4.85 2.86 -7.27
CA ARG A 209 5.67 3.15 -8.46
C ARG A 209 7.14 3.32 -8.13
N ASN A 210 7.99 2.61 -8.86
CA ASN A 210 9.46 2.67 -8.75
C ASN A 210 10.18 2.95 -10.08
N PHE A 211 9.53 3.64 -11.03
CA PHE A 211 10.17 4.02 -12.29
C PHE A 211 11.45 4.81 -12.05
N ASN A 212 12.42 4.69 -12.96
CA ASN A 212 13.66 5.46 -12.87
C ASN A 212 13.36 6.97 -12.79
N GLY A 213 13.96 7.66 -11.83
CA GLY A 213 13.70 9.08 -11.59
C GLY A 213 12.45 9.39 -10.78
N ARG A 214 11.69 8.38 -10.32
CA ARG A 214 10.36 8.60 -9.71
C ARG A 214 10.40 9.46 -8.44
N MET A 215 11.38 9.26 -7.57
CA MET A 215 11.57 10.04 -6.34
C MET A 215 12.79 10.96 -6.41
N GLY A 216 13.43 11.06 -7.58
CA GLY A 216 14.71 11.74 -7.74
C GLY A 216 15.58 11.03 -8.76
N LYS A 217 16.40 11.80 -9.48
CA LYS A 217 17.22 11.30 -10.59
C LYS A 217 18.36 10.43 -10.04
N GLY A 218 18.47 9.19 -10.54
CA GLY A 218 19.55 8.27 -10.17
C GLY A 218 19.33 7.49 -8.87
N GLY A 219 18.22 7.71 -8.17
CA GLY A 219 17.83 6.93 -6.99
C GLY A 219 17.16 5.61 -7.35
N MET A 220 17.31 4.60 -6.48
CA MET A 220 16.61 3.32 -6.54
C MET A 220 15.42 3.32 -5.58
N VAL A 221 14.28 2.76 -6.01
CA VAL A 221 13.10 2.62 -5.15
C VAL A 221 12.67 1.15 -5.13
N HIS A 222 12.60 0.57 -3.94
CA HIS A 222 12.06 -0.77 -3.70
C HIS A 222 10.68 -0.63 -3.06
N LEU A 223 9.64 -1.09 -3.76
CA LEU A 223 8.27 -1.08 -3.25
C LEU A 223 8.07 -2.26 -2.31
N MET A 224 7.44 -2.04 -1.16
CA MET A 224 7.18 -3.07 -0.17
C MET A 224 6.01 -2.68 0.75
N SER A 225 5.54 -3.63 1.56
CA SER A 225 4.46 -3.38 2.53
C SER A 225 4.91 -2.45 3.68
N PRO A 226 3.97 -1.79 4.38
CA PRO A 226 4.29 -1.00 5.58
C PRO A 226 5.05 -1.77 6.65
N ALA A 227 4.75 -3.06 6.82
CA ALA A 227 5.46 -3.90 7.77
C ALA A 227 6.93 -4.11 7.39
N THR A 228 7.18 -4.43 6.12
CA THR A 228 8.54 -4.63 5.61
C THR A 228 9.32 -3.32 5.65
N ALA A 229 8.70 -2.20 5.27
CA ALA A 229 9.31 -0.88 5.31
C ALA A 229 9.70 -0.47 6.74
N ALA A 230 8.82 -0.68 7.72
CA ALA A 230 9.10 -0.39 9.13
C ALA A 230 10.26 -1.24 9.67
N ALA A 231 10.28 -2.55 9.40
CA ALA A 231 11.37 -3.43 9.80
C ALA A 231 12.71 -3.04 9.13
N THR A 232 12.65 -2.69 7.86
CA THR A 232 13.79 -2.18 7.07
C THR A 232 14.34 -0.88 7.65
N ALA A 233 13.47 0.01 8.13
CA ALA A 233 13.85 1.29 8.74
C ALA A 233 14.69 1.10 10.01
N ILE A 234 14.30 0.14 10.86
CA ILE A 234 15.01 -0.21 12.10
C ILE A 234 16.34 -0.89 11.78
N LYS A 235 16.38 -1.73 10.74
CA LYS A 235 17.57 -2.54 10.43
C LYS A 235 18.61 -1.81 9.58
N GLY A 236 18.20 -0.84 8.77
CA GLY A 236 19.04 -0.13 7.80
C GLY A 236 19.32 -0.88 6.50
N CYS A 237 18.70 -2.03 6.34
CA CYS A 237 18.71 -2.81 5.11
C CYS A 237 17.39 -3.56 4.96
N ILE A 238 17.06 -3.96 3.72
CA ILE A 238 15.84 -4.70 3.41
C ILE A 238 15.78 -5.94 4.31
N THR A 239 14.71 -6.04 5.10
CA THR A 239 14.41 -7.18 5.95
C THR A 239 12.92 -7.33 6.11
N ASN A 240 12.47 -8.56 6.35
CA ASN A 240 11.07 -8.82 6.62
C ASN A 240 10.71 -8.45 8.08
N SER A 241 9.44 -8.13 8.29
CA SER A 241 8.85 -7.94 9.62
C SER A 241 8.64 -9.28 10.32
N ILE A 242 8.64 -9.24 11.66
CA ILE A 242 8.23 -10.38 12.49
C ILE A 242 6.74 -10.74 12.37
N LEU A 243 5.92 -9.82 11.83
CA LEU A 243 4.46 -10.01 11.73
C LEU A 243 4.06 -11.02 10.66
N TYR A 244 4.87 -11.16 9.62
CA TYR A 244 4.56 -11.97 8.43
C TYR A 244 5.75 -12.87 8.13
N LYS A 245 5.48 -14.15 7.86
CA LYS A 245 6.53 -15.14 7.56
C LYS A 245 6.92 -15.07 6.09
#